data_AF-A0A7Y9NBV7-F1
#
_entry.id   AF-A0A7Y9NBV7-F1
#
_cell.length_a   1.000
_cell.length_b   1.000
_cell.length_c   1.000
_cell.angle_alpha   90.00
_cell.angle_beta   90.00
_cell.angle_gamma   90.00
#
_symmetry.space_group_name_H-M   'P 1'
#
loop_
_entity.id
_entity.type
_entity.pdbx_description
1 polymer ?
#
loop_
_entity_poly.entity_id
_entity_poly.type
_entity_poly.pdbx_seq_one_letter_code
_entity_poly.pdbx_strand_id
1 'polypeptide(L)' 'MKLLTADKWLQKYFDDTSRPSVATLQRWLRDGKIPGKKVGGTWFIDEHEWLADGDLLVERVLKAG' A
#
# COMPACT_ATOMS: atom_id res chain seq x y z
N MET A 1 -8.86 4.17 -11.76
CA MET A 1 -8.03 3.01 -11.35
C MET A 1 -6.59 3.30 -11.72
N LYS A 2 -5.67 3.34 -10.75
CA LYS A 2 -4.24 3.56 -11.02
C LYS A 2 -3.43 2.46 -10.36
N LEU A 3 -2.86 1.59 -11.19
CA LEU A 3 -2.10 0.43 -10.73
C LEU A 3 -0.61 0.78 -10.63
N LEU A 4 -0.04 0.59 -9.45
CA LEU A 4 1.40 0.71 -9.22
C LEU A 4 2.04 -0.65 -9.00
N THR A 5 3.26 -0.83 -9.52
CA THR A 5 4.09 -1.96 -9.12
C THR A 5 4.49 -1.82 -7.66
N ALA A 6 4.77 -2.96 -7.01
CA ALA A 6 5.29 -3.02 -5.65
C ALA A 6 6.45 -2.05 -5.42
N ASP A 7 7.47 -2.08 -6.30
CA ASP A 7 8.66 -1.25 -6.19
C ASP A 7 8.35 0.26 -6.26
N LYS A 8 7.53 0.68 -7.24
CA LYS A 8 7.14 2.10 -7.37
C LYS A 8 6.33 2.59 -6.18
N TRP A 9 5.44 1.75 -5.65
CA TRP A 9 4.65 2.11 -4.47
C TRP A 9 5.54 2.26 -3.23
N LEU A 10 6.49 1.34 -3.03
CA LEU A 10 7.45 1.41 -1.93
C LEU A 10 8.36 2.65 -2.00
N GLN A 11 8.83 3.01 -3.20
CA GLN A 11 9.64 4.22 -3.38
C GLN A 11 8.83 5.51 -3.15
N LYS A 12 7.53 5.48 -3.45
CA LYS A 12 6.67 6.65 -3.32
C LYS A 12 6.24 6.93 -1.88
N TYR A 13 5.97 5.89 -1.09
CA TYR A 13 5.35 6.03 0.24
C TYR A 13 6.28 5.72 1.41
N PHE A 14 7.48 5.19 1.16
CA PHE A 14 8.44 4.85 2.22
C PHE A 14 9.83 5.40 1.91
N ASP A 15 10.42 6.00 2.94
CA ASP A 15 11.84 6.29 2.99
C ASP A 15 12.66 4.99 3.01
N ASP A 16 13.91 5.06 2.56
CA ASP A 16 14.78 3.89 2.45
C ASP A 16 15.01 3.18 3.80
N THR A 17 14.91 3.89 4.92
CA THR A 17 15.08 3.34 6.28
C THR A 17 13.83 2.65 6.84
N SER A 18 12.64 2.96 6.30
CA SER A 18 11.35 2.43 6.78
C SER A 18 10.66 1.52 5.77
N ARG A 19 11.23 1.38 4.56
CA ARG A 19 10.68 0.58 3.48
C ARG A 19 10.59 -0.91 3.85
N PRO A 20 9.39 -1.51 3.83
CA PRO A 20 9.26 -2.95 4.03
C PRO A 20 9.82 -3.72 2.84
N SER A 21 10.21 -4.98 3.07
CA SER A 21 10.64 -5.86 1.99
C SER A 21 9.49 -6.18 1.03
N VAL A 22 9.83 -6.50 -0.22
CA VAL A 22 8.86 -6.92 -1.24
C VAL A 22 8.04 -8.14 -0.79
N ALA A 23 8.66 -9.08 -0.06
CA ALA A 23 7.97 -10.25 0.48
C ALA A 23 6.89 -9.87 1.50
N THR A 24 7.18 -8.92 2.39
CA THR A 24 6.20 -8.37 3.34
C THR A 24 5.05 -7.68 2.60
N LEU A 25 5.35 -6.88 1.59
CA LEU A 25 4.32 -6.21 0.78
C LEU A 25 3.42 -7.21 0.04
N GLN A 26 3.99 -8.26 -0.56
CA GLN A 26 3.22 -9.31 -1.23
C GLN A 26 2.31 -10.08 -0.25
N ARG A 27 2.77 -10.29 1.00
CA ARG A 27 1.93 -10.87 2.05
C ARG A 27 0.77 -9.93 2.40
N TRP A 28 1.01 -8.63 2.57
CA TRP A 28 -0.07 -7.68 2.84
C TRP A 28 -1.13 -7.63 1.73
N LEU A 29 -0.70 -7.70 0.47
CA LEU A 29 -1.60 -7.78 -0.68
C LEU A 29 -2.41 -9.08 -0.70
N ARG A 30 -1.80 -10.20 -0.31
CA ARG A 30 -2.50 -11.48 -0.18
C ARG A 30 -3.50 -11.48 0.96
N ASP A 31 -3.12 -10.86 2.08
CA ASP A 31 -3.94 -10.75 3.29
C ASP A 31 -5.03 -9.67 3.16
N GLY A 32 -5.08 -8.93 2.04
CA GLY A 32 -6.06 -7.87 1.79
C GLY A 32 -5.85 -6.59 2.63
N LYS A 33 -4.67 -6.42 3.24
CA LYS A 33 -4.35 -5.25 4.08
C LYS A 33 -4.07 -3.99 3.27
N ILE A 34 -3.68 -4.16 2.01
CA ILE A 34 -3.46 -3.08 1.06
C ILE A 34 -4.26 -3.45 -0.18
N PRO A 35 -5.04 -2.52 -0.74
CA PRO A 35 -5.84 -2.79 -1.93
C PRO A 35 -4.93 -3.04 -3.13
N GLY A 36 -5.17 -4.16 -3.81
CA GLY A 36 -4.38 -4.53 -4.98
C GLY A 36 -4.79 -5.87 -5.56
N LYS A 37 -4.20 -6.18 -6.71
CA LYS A 37 -4.52 -7.39 -7.47
C LYS A 37 -3.30 -7.97 -8.18
N LYS A 38 -3.37 -9.26 -8.46
CA LYS A 38 -2.37 -9.98 -9.24
C LYS A 38 -2.78 -10.00 -10.71
N VAL A 39 -1.90 -9.52 -11.61
CA VAL A 39 -2.11 -9.52 -13.06
C VAL A 39 -0.89 -10.18 -13.71
N GLY A 40 -1.11 -11.28 -14.44
CA GLY A 40 -0.03 -11.98 -15.16
C GLY A 40 1.12 -12.45 -14.27
N GLY A 41 0.83 -12.86 -13.02
CA GLY A 41 1.87 -13.28 -12.08
C GLY A 41 2.43 -12.16 -11.19
N THR A 42 2.24 -10.90 -11.57
CA THR A 42 2.79 -9.74 -10.88
C THR A 42 1.73 -9.06 -10.03
N TRP A 43 2.12 -8.62 -8.83
CA TRP A 43 1.25 -7.87 -7.94
C TRP A 43 1.28 -6.38 -8.26
N PHE A 44 0.09 -5.77 -8.26
CA PHE A 44 -0.12 -4.35 -8.44
C PHE A 44 -1.00 -3.80 -7.33
N ILE A 45 -0.65 -2.62 -6.83
CA ILE A 45 -1.40 -1.88 -5.82
C ILE A 45 -2.38 -0.96 -6.54
N ASP A 46 -3.64 -0.94 -6.10
CA ASP A 46 -4.58 0.09 -6.57
C ASP A 46 -4.37 1.36 -5.73
N GLU A 47 -3.60 2.30 -6.29
CA GLU A 47 -3.29 3.56 -5.63
C GLU A 47 -4.55 4.42 -5.44
N HIS A 48 -5.53 4.30 -6.33
CA HIS A 48 -6.76 5.06 -6.19
C HIS A 48 -7.55 4.59 -4.98
N GLU A 49 -7.70 3.27 -4.80
CA GLU A 49 -8.37 2.69 -3.63
C GLU A 49 -7.57 2.94 -2.33
N TRP A 50 -6.25 2.79 -2.39
CA TRP A 50 -5.35 3.11 -1.26
C TRP A 50 -5.51 4.55 -0.76
N LEU A 51 -5.72 5.51 -1.66
CA LEU A 51 -5.91 6.93 -1.30
C LEU A 51 -7.37 7.28 -1.03
N ALA A 52 -8.33 6.50 -1.53
CA ALA A 52 -9.75 6.71 -1.31
C ALA A 52 -10.16 6.34 0.12
N ASP A 53 -9.47 5.36 0.72
CA ASP A 53 -9.69 4.90 2.09
C ASP A 53 -8.88 5.75 3.09
N GLY A 54 -9.01 7.08 2.98
CA GLY A 54 -8.41 8.06 3.88
C GLY A 54 -8.61 7.64 5.34
N ASP A 55 -7.50 7.27 5.98
CA ASP A 55 -7.47 6.33 7.09
C ASP A 55 -8.17 6.88 8.35
N LEU A 56 -9.26 6.23 8.76
CA LEU A 56 -9.94 6.49 10.04
C LEU A 56 -8.97 6.39 11.23
N LEU A 57 -7.89 5.61 11.11
CA LEU A 57 -6.85 5.51 12.12
C LEU A 57 -6.00 6.78 12.17
N VAL A 58 -5.56 7.32 11.02
CA VAL A 58 -4.82 8.58 10.95
C VAL A 58 -5.69 9.72 11.45
N GLU A 59 -6.96 9.76 11.06
CA GLU A 59 -7.92 10.74 11.56
C GLU A 59 -8.10 10.65 13.09
N ARG A 60 -8.13 9.45 13.64
CA ARG A 60 -8.24 9.22 15.09
C ARG A 60 -6.98 9.61 15.85
N VAL A 61 -5.80 9.37 15.28
CA VAL A 61 -4.51 9.77 15.89
C VAL A 61 -4.36 11.28 15.86
N LEU A 62 -4.72 11.95 14.76
CA LEU A 62 -4.70 13.41 14.65
C LEU A 62 -5.71 14.10 15.59
N LYS A 63 -6.87 13.48 15.84
CA LYS A 63 -7.87 13.99 16.80
C LYS A 63 -7.50 13.74 18.27
N ALA A 64 -6.58 12.82 18.54
CA ALA A 64 -6.15 12.46 19.89
C ALA A 64 -4.86 13.18 20.34
N GLY A 65 -4.31 14.05 19.49
CA GLY A 65 -3.13 14.89 19.76
C GLY A 65 -3.51 16.31 20.15
#